data_AF-A0A1F7QB74-F1
#
_entry.id   AF-A0A1F7QB74-F1
#
_cell.length_a   1.000
_cell.length_b   1.000
_cell.length_c   1.000
_cell.angle_alpha   90.00
_cell.angle_beta   90.00
_cell.angle_gamma   90.00
#
_symmetry.space_group_name_H-M   'P 1'
#
loop_
_entity.id
_entity.type
_entity.pdbx_description
1 polymer ?
#
loop_
_entity_poly.entity_id
_entity_poly.type
_entity_poly.pdbx_seq_one_letter_code
_entity_poly.pdbx_strand_id
1 'polypeptide(L)' 'MPHAVAAPGALIGASNIFELAVATAISLFGLGSGATLATVVGVLVEVPVMLSVCSACNRTRHWFRPARGATAPGAGR' A
#
# COMPACT_ATOMS: atom_id res chain seq x y z
N MET A 1 -8.96 -15.78 -7.26
CA MET A 1 -9.50 -14.40 -7.27
C MET A 1 -8.93 -13.65 -8.46
N PRO A 2 -9.71 -12.85 -9.21
CA PRO A 2 -9.19 -12.01 -10.29
C PRO A 2 -8.12 -11.04 -9.78
N HIS A 3 -7.14 -10.68 -10.63
CA HIS A 3 -6.08 -9.73 -10.29
C HIS A 3 -6.62 -8.40 -9.75
N ALA A 4 -7.71 -7.90 -10.34
CA ALA A 4 -8.37 -6.66 -9.95
C ALA A 4 -8.95 -6.66 -8.52
N VAL A 5 -9.10 -7.82 -7.89
CA VAL A 5 -9.56 -7.95 -6.48
C VAL A 5 -8.40 -8.33 -5.58
N ALA A 6 -7.55 -9.27 -6.04
CA ALA A 6 -6.43 -9.78 -5.26
C ALA A 6 -5.34 -8.73 -5.01
N ALA A 7 -4.99 -7.92 -6.02
CA ALA A 7 -3.95 -6.90 -5.87
C ALA A 7 -4.39 -5.78 -4.90
N PRO A 8 -5.54 -5.10 -5.06
CA PRO A 8 -5.98 -4.11 -4.07
C PRO A 8 -6.12 -4.68 -2.66
N GLY A 9 -6.64 -5.91 -2.51
CA GLY A 9 -6.75 -6.57 -1.21
C GLY A 9 -5.40 -6.82 -0.54
N ALA A 10 -4.38 -7.25 -1.29
CA ALA A 10 -3.02 -7.43 -0.77
C ALA A 10 -2.38 -6.10 -0.34
N LEU A 11 -2.62 -5.03 -1.11
CA LEU A 11 -2.08 -3.69 -0.83
C LEU A 11 -2.73 -3.09 0.42
N ILE A 12 -4.05 -3.24 0.59
CA ILE A 12 -4.75 -2.82 1.81
C ILE A 12 -4.24 -3.59 3.03
N GLY A 13 -4.07 -4.91 2.91
CA GLY A 13 -3.55 -5.75 4.00
C GLY A 13 -2.09 -5.46 4.37
N ALA A 14 -1.29 -4.95 3.43
CA ALA A 14 0.10 -4.58 3.65
C ALA A 14 0.29 -3.13 4.15
N SER A 15 -0.71 -2.26 3.97
CA SER A 15 -0.61 -0.83 4.31
C SER A 15 -0.75 -0.60 5.81
N ASN A 16 0.06 0.29 6.39
CA ASN A 16 -0.13 0.80 7.75
C ASN A 16 -0.39 2.33 7.76
N ILE A 17 -0.87 2.85 8.90
CA ILE A 17 -1.12 4.29 9.08
C ILE A 17 0.09 4.94 9.72
N PHE A 18 1.10 5.13 8.90
CA PHE A 18 2.39 5.60 9.35
C PHE A 18 2.34 7.05 9.86
N GLU A 19 1.51 7.89 9.26
CA GLU A 19 1.34 9.29 9.66
C GLU A 19 0.83 9.42 11.11
N LEU A 20 -0.07 8.52 11.52
CA LEU A 20 -0.52 8.42 12.92
C LEU A 20 0.59 7.88 13.84
N ALA A 21 1.43 6.98 13.35
CA ALA A 21 2.59 6.48 14.11
C ALA A 21 3.62 7.59 14.39
N VAL A 22 3.86 8.48 13.42
CA VAL A 22 4.72 9.67 13.62
C VAL A 22 4.10 10.63 14.62
N ALA A 23 2.80 10.94 14.47
CA ALA A 23 2.10 11.84 15.37
C ALA A 23 2.15 11.33 16.83
N THR A 24 1.87 10.05 17.05
CA THR A 24 1.91 9.44 18.39
C THR A 24 3.32 9.38 18.96
N ALA A 25 4.34 9.07 18.16
CA ALA A 25 5.73 9.08 18.60
C ALA A 25 6.19 10.47 19.06
N ILE A 26 5.85 11.52 18.29
CA ILE A 26 6.14 12.91 18.66
C ILE A 26 5.41 13.28 19.95
N SER A 27 4.12 12.94 20.06
CA SER A 27 3.31 13.27 21.24
C SER A 27 3.77 12.59 22.53
N LEU A 28 4.28 11.35 22.45
CA LEU A 28 4.68 10.57 23.62
C LEU A 28 6.16 10.75 23.99
N PHE A 29 7.05 10.85 23.00
CA PHE A 29 8.50 10.81 23.21
C PHE A 29 9.21 12.11 22.86
N GLY A 30 8.51 13.07 22.24
CA GLY A 30 9.08 14.35 21.80
C GLY A 30 9.99 14.23 20.57
N LEU A 31 10.38 15.36 20.00
CA LEU A 31 11.12 15.42 18.73
C LEU A 31 12.57 14.93 18.84
N GLY A 32 13.21 15.07 20.00
CA GLY A 32 14.61 14.68 20.21
C GLY A 32 14.83 13.19 20.51
N SER A 33 13.77 12.40 20.61
CA SER A 33 13.86 10.98 20.95
C SER A 33 14.21 10.12 19.73
N GLY A 34 15.03 9.08 19.95
CA GLY A 34 15.33 8.07 18.94
C GLY A 34 14.10 7.33 18.42
N ALA A 35 13.02 7.24 19.22
CA ALA A 35 11.75 6.64 18.81
C ALA A 35 11.04 7.47 17.71
N THR A 36 11.11 8.80 17.82
CA THR A 36 10.56 9.72 16.82
C THR A 36 11.37 9.69 15.53
N LEU A 37 12.70 9.61 15.62
CA LEU A 37 13.57 9.44 14.46
C LEU A 37 13.29 8.11 13.73
N ALA A 38 13.17 7.01 14.47
CA ALA A 38 12.89 5.70 13.90
C ALA A 38 11.54 5.65 13.17
N THR A 39 10.51 6.28 13.74
CA THR A 39 9.21 6.41 13.07
C THR A 39 9.35 7.29 11.82
N VAL A 40 9.84 8.53 11.89
CA VAL A 40 9.98 9.37 10.69
C VAL A 40 10.76 8.69 9.56
N VAL A 41 11.86 7.98 9.87
CA VAL A 41 12.60 7.20 8.87
C VAL A 41 11.75 6.08 8.29
N GLY A 42 10.96 5.39 9.11
CA GLY A 42 10.02 4.38 8.62
C GLY A 42 9.02 4.93 7.61
N VAL A 43 8.51 6.17 7.75
CA VAL A 43 7.57 6.76 6.77
C VAL A 43 8.25 7.04 5.44
N LEU A 44 9.52 7.44 5.48
CA LEU A 44 10.31 7.69 4.28
C LEU A 44 10.55 6.40 3.50
N VAL A 45 10.58 5.25 4.20
CA VAL A 45 10.74 3.92 3.59
C VAL A 45 9.39 3.30 3.18
N GLU A 46 8.30 3.61 3.90
CA GLU A 46 6.94 3.13 3.64
C GLU A 46 6.52 3.38 2.19
N VAL A 47 6.63 4.62 1.72
CA VAL A 47 6.15 5.01 0.38
C VAL A 47 6.90 4.27 -0.75
N PRO A 48 8.25 4.23 -0.77
CA PRO A 48 9.00 3.41 -1.73
C PRO A 48 8.66 1.93 -1.69
N VAL A 49 8.48 1.36 -0.49
CA VAL A 49 8.13 -0.06 -0.32
C VAL A 49 6.74 -0.33 -0.88
N MET A 50 5.75 0.52 -0.60
CA MET A 50 4.40 0.37 -1.15
C MET A 50 4.37 0.47 -2.68
N LEU A 51 5.13 1.39 -3.27
CA LEU A 51 5.28 1.47 -4.73
C LEU A 51 5.95 0.21 -5.31
N SER A 52 6.92 -0.36 -4.59
CA SER A 52 7.60 -1.60 -4.98
C SER A 52 6.63 -2.80 -4.96
N VAL A 53 5.79 -2.90 -3.93
CA VAL A 53 4.74 -3.92 -3.84
C VAL A 53 3.70 -3.74 -4.95
N CYS A 54 3.26 -2.50 -5.22
CA CYS A 54 2.36 -2.20 -6.33
C CYS A 54 2.96 -2.62 -7.69
N SER A 55 4.23 -2.32 -7.90
CA SER A 55 4.98 -2.75 -9.09
C SER A 55 5.04 -4.28 -9.20
N ALA A 56 5.33 -4.98 -8.09
CA ALA A 56 5.31 -6.44 -8.05
C ALA A 56 3.94 -7.02 -8.38
N CYS A 57 2.85 -6.45 -7.83
CA CYS A 57 1.49 -6.85 -8.16
C CYS A 57 1.16 -6.62 -9.65
N ASN A 58 1.60 -5.50 -10.24
CA ASN A 58 1.40 -5.26 -11.66
C ASN A 58 2.21 -6.22 -12.55
N ARG A 59 3.42 -6.61 -12.13
CA ARG A 59 4.26 -7.57 -12.86
C ARG A 59 3.70 -8.99 -12.81
N THR A 60 3.05 -9.38 -11.72
CA THR A 60 2.43 -10.71 -11.55
C THR A 60 1.03 -10.83 -12.15
N ARG A 61 0.54 -9.84 -12.91
CA ARG A 61 -0.75 -9.91 -13.64
C ARG A 61 -0.92 -11.18 -14.47
N HIS A 62 0.17 -11.67 -15.07
CA HIS A 62 0.17 -12.87 -15.90
C HIS A 62 -0.07 -14.17 -15.13
N TRP A 63 0.11 -14.20 -13.80
CA TRP A 63 -0.20 -15.35 -12.96
C TRP A 63 -1.70 -15.54 -12.74
N PHE A 64 -2.48 -14.51 -13.04
CA PHE A 64 -3.93 -14.53 -12.92
C PHE A 64 -4.55 -14.85 -14.27
N ARG A 65 -5.45 -15.83 -14.30
CA ARG A 65 -6.28 -16.09 -15.48
C ARG A 65 -7.01 -14.80 -15.87
N PRO A 66 -7.10 -14.48 -17.17
CA PRO A 66 -7.95 -13.38 -17.64
C PRO A 66 -9.35 -13.56 -17.05
N ALA A 67 -9.84 -12.54 -16.36
CA ALA A 67 -11.18 -12.58 -15.80
C ALA A 67 -12.18 -12.65 -16.98
N ARG A 68 -12.73 -13.83 -17.25
CA ARG A 68 -13.93 -13.91 -18.11
C ARG A 68 -15.04 -13.21 -17.36
N GLY A 69 -15.44 -12.01 -17.82
CA GLY A 69 -16.67 -11.36 -17.36
C GLY A 69 -16.55 -9.99 -16.70
N ALA A 70 -15.41 -9.30 -16.74
CA ALA A 70 -15.41 -7.87 -16.44
C ALA A 70 -15.97 -7.10 -17.65
N THR A 71 -17.29 -7.06 -17.78
CA THR A 71 -17.99 -6.11 -18.66
C THR A 71 -17.52 -4.70 -18.31
N ALA A 72 -16.86 -4.04 -19.27
CA ALA A 72 -16.47 -2.64 -19.14
C ALA A 72 -17.73 -1.78 -18.89
N PRO A 73 -17.75 -0.89 -17.87
CA PRO A 73 -18.81 0.08 -17.75
C PRO A 73 -18.57 1.17 -18.82
N GLY A 74 -19.34 1.12 -19.92
CA GLY A 74 -19.32 2.18 -20.94
C GLY A 74 -19.40 1.70 -22.39
N ALA A 75 -20.42 0.93 -22.74
CA ALA A 75 -20.93 0.90 -24.11
C ALA A 75 -22.32 1.56 -24.08
N GLY A 76 -22.32 2.89 -23.93
CA GLY A 76 -23.53 3.71 -23.98
C GLY A 76 -24.13 3.67 -25.39
N ARG A 77 -25.36 3.17 -25.47
CA ARG A 77 -26.41 3.70 -26.33
C ARG A 77 -27.32 4.57 -25.48
#